data_AF-A0A2Z4FLC3-F1
#
_entry.id   AF-A0A2Z4FLC3-F1
#
_cell.length_a   1.000
_cell.length_b   1.000
_cell.length_c   1.000
_cell.angle_alpha   90.00
_cell.angle_beta   90.00
_cell.angle_gamma   90.00
#
_symmetry.space_group_name_H-M   'P 1'
#
loop_
_entity.id
_entity.type
_entity.pdbx_description
1 polymer ?
#
loop_
_entity_poly.entity_id
_entity_poly.type
_entity_poly.pdbx_seq_one_letter_code
_entity_poly.pdbx_strand_id
1 'polypeptide(L)'
;MKNFMRESALWTVANALGVLIPTTLAYVLMHGFLGLPMFKVSVVISATALLTLTWGSWSGLVWAQNRLLRASMQMMTVLPGLLLLGMAAAGFYVGQGAFILWVGLAATGVGTVAASFMLARNVAMTAVCTSPRRFFSGLALFPLFATSGSGLVYLLWYSFVSKPFSSDWRAIFSLSFFFITTMAIVLVSTIIPAIATVVCRRIAAQRD
;
A
#
# COMPACT_ATOMS: atom_id res chain seq x y z
N MET A 1 -9.91 -7.27 27.41
CA MET A 1 -10.10 -8.22 26.29
C MET A 1 -11.20 -7.80 25.30
N LYS A 2 -12.41 -7.40 25.74
CA LYS A 2 -13.52 -7.01 24.81
C LYS A 2 -13.12 -5.95 23.76
N ASN A 3 -12.42 -4.89 24.15
CA ASN A 3 -11.97 -3.85 23.21
C ASN A 3 -10.94 -4.37 22.20
N PHE A 4 -10.03 -5.24 22.64
CA PHE A 4 -9.04 -5.86 21.74
C PHE A 4 -9.70 -6.71 20.66
N MET A 5 -10.69 -7.54 21.03
CA MET A 5 -11.42 -8.38 20.06
C MET A 5 -12.20 -7.53 19.06
N ARG A 6 -12.87 -6.48 19.52
CA ARG A 6 -13.60 -5.55 18.63
C ARG A 6 -12.64 -4.85 17.67
N GLU A 7 -11.54 -4.32 18.18
CA GLU A 7 -10.53 -3.65 17.36
C GLU A 7 -9.88 -4.63 16.37
N SER A 8 -9.57 -5.85 16.78
CA SER A 8 -9.04 -6.88 15.88
C SER A 8 -10.02 -7.22 14.75
N ALA A 9 -11.31 -7.40 15.06
CA ALA A 9 -12.33 -7.62 14.03
C ALA A 9 -12.44 -6.45 13.04
N LEU A 10 -12.41 -5.21 13.54
CA LEU A 10 -12.42 -4.02 12.70
C LEU A 10 -11.16 -3.91 11.83
N TRP A 11 -10.01 -4.37 12.34
CA TRP A 11 -8.77 -4.44 11.56
C TRP A 11 -8.88 -5.47 10.44
N THR A 12 -9.47 -6.65 10.70
CA THR A 12 -9.74 -7.64 9.66
C THR A 12 -10.66 -7.08 8.59
N VAL A 13 -11.73 -6.39 8.97
CA VAL A 13 -12.63 -5.71 8.02
C VAL A 13 -11.89 -4.64 7.24
N ALA A 14 -11.04 -3.83 7.89
CA ALA A 14 -10.24 -2.81 7.22
C ALA A 14 -9.28 -3.41 6.18
N ASN A 15 -8.66 -4.56 6.45
CA ASN A 15 -7.82 -5.27 5.48
C ASN A 15 -8.65 -5.81 4.32
N ALA A 16 -9.80 -6.43 4.61
CA ALA A 16 -10.71 -6.92 3.57
C ALA A 16 -11.16 -5.80 2.64
N LEU A 17 -11.59 -4.65 3.19
CA LEU A 17 -11.98 -3.48 2.40
C LEU A 17 -10.80 -2.86 1.66
N GLY A 18 -9.64 -2.78 2.30
CA GLY A 18 -8.41 -2.25 1.72
C GLY A 18 -7.95 -3.02 0.48
N VAL A 19 -8.24 -4.32 0.39
CA VAL A 19 -7.95 -5.16 -0.78
C VAL A 19 -9.13 -5.20 -1.75
N LEU A 20 -10.34 -5.42 -1.24
CA LEU A 20 -11.54 -5.66 -2.07
C LEU A 20 -11.93 -4.45 -2.90
N ILE A 21 -11.86 -3.23 -2.33
CA ILE A 21 -12.23 -2.00 -3.05
C ILE A 21 -11.32 -1.76 -4.27
N PRO A 22 -9.98 -1.67 -4.13
CA PRO A 22 -9.12 -1.42 -5.28
C PRO A 22 -9.11 -2.58 -6.28
N THR A 23 -9.21 -3.84 -5.84
CA THR A 23 -9.27 -4.99 -6.77
C THR A 23 -10.57 -5.03 -7.56
N THR A 24 -11.71 -4.76 -6.91
CA THR A 24 -13.01 -4.67 -7.59
C THR A 24 -13.01 -3.51 -8.58
N LEU A 25 -12.46 -2.36 -8.20
CA LEU A 25 -12.35 -1.22 -9.11
C LEU A 25 -11.46 -1.53 -10.31
N ALA A 26 -10.31 -2.18 -10.10
CA ALA A 26 -9.44 -2.62 -11.19
C ALA A 26 -10.17 -3.59 -12.14
N TYR A 27 -10.92 -4.56 -11.61
CA TYR A 27 -11.73 -5.47 -12.41
C TYR A 27 -12.78 -4.72 -13.25
N VAL A 28 -13.57 -3.86 -12.62
CA VAL A 28 -14.64 -3.10 -13.28
C VAL A 28 -14.07 -2.20 -14.37
N LEU A 29 -12.98 -1.47 -14.10
CA LEU A 29 -12.34 -0.58 -15.08
C LEU A 29 -11.73 -1.36 -16.25
N MET A 30 -10.99 -2.43 -15.97
CA MET A 30 -10.25 -3.14 -17.01
C MET A 30 -11.11 -4.10 -17.82
N HIS A 31 -11.96 -4.90 -17.17
CA HIS A 31 -12.80 -5.87 -17.85
C HIS A 31 -14.15 -5.27 -18.23
N GLY A 32 -14.81 -4.58 -17.29
CA GLY A 32 -16.15 -4.02 -17.50
C GLY A 32 -16.17 -2.88 -18.51
N PHE A 33 -15.25 -1.92 -18.40
CA PHE A 33 -15.22 -0.74 -19.28
C PHE A 33 -14.30 -0.89 -20.49
N LEU A 34 -13.09 -1.46 -20.31
CA LEU A 34 -12.09 -1.54 -21.38
C LEU A 34 -12.11 -2.86 -22.16
N GLY A 35 -12.90 -3.86 -21.73
CA GLY A 35 -13.00 -5.16 -22.41
C GLY A 35 -11.68 -5.92 -22.50
N LEU A 36 -10.75 -5.71 -21.56
CA LEU A 36 -9.45 -6.37 -21.60
C LEU A 36 -9.56 -7.88 -21.35
N PRO A 37 -8.66 -8.69 -21.95
CA PRO A 37 -8.66 -10.14 -21.78
C PRO A 37 -8.40 -10.53 -20.32
N MET A 38 -9.11 -11.57 -19.84
CA MET A 38 -9.12 -11.98 -18.43
C MET A 38 -7.74 -12.27 -17.86
N PHE A 39 -6.80 -12.78 -18.67
CA PHE A 39 -5.42 -12.99 -18.24
C PHE A 39 -4.70 -11.69 -17.81
N LYS A 40 -4.87 -10.60 -18.58
CA LYS A 40 -4.27 -9.29 -18.22
C LYS A 40 -4.94 -8.72 -16.98
N VAL A 41 -6.26 -8.87 -16.89
CA VAL A 41 -7.06 -8.44 -15.74
C VAL A 41 -6.64 -9.19 -14.48
N SER A 42 -6.45 -10.51 -14.53
CA SER A 42 -6.04 -11.32 -13.38
C SER A 42 -4.66 -10.94 -12.87
N VAL A 43 -3.69 -10.69 -13.76
CA VAL A 43 -2.35 -10.23 -13.37
C VAL A 43 -2.42 -8.89 -12.63
N VAL A 44 -3.20 -7.94 -13.14
CA VAL A 44 -3.35 -6.63 -12.47
C VAL A 44 -4.07 -6.77 -11.13
N ILE A 45 -5.16 -7.54 -11.06
CA ILE A 45 -5.87 -7.78 -9.79
C ILE A 45 -4.96 -8.43 -8.75
N SER A 46 -4.15 -9.42 -9.13
CA SER A 46 -3.19 -10.05 -8.21
C SER A 46 -2.14 -9.07 -7.73
N ALA A 47 -1.58 -8.25 -8.63
CA ALA A 47 -0.64 -7.20 -8.25
C ALA A 47 -1.28 -6.16 -7.32
N THR A 48 -2.49 -5.69 -7.63
CA THR A 48 -3.26 -4.76 -6.77
C THR A 48 -3.53 -5.37 -5.39
N ALA A 49 -3.92 -6.65 -5.33
CA ALA A 49 -4.15 -7.34 -4.06
C ALA A 49 -2.88 -7.36 -3.19
N LEU A 50 -1.74 -7.73 -3.77
CA LEU A 50 -0.45 -7.75 -3.07
C LEU A 50 -0.03 -6.37 -2.56
N LEU A 51 -0.17 -5.33 -3.38
CA LEU A 51 0.22 -3.97 -3.03
C LEU A 51 -0.66 -3.33 -1.95
N THR A 52 -1.88 -3.86 -1.76
CA THR A 52 -2.88 -3.31 -0.83
C THR A 52 -2.99 -4.10 0.47
N LEU A 53 -2.22 -5.20 0.63
CA LEU A 53 -2.28 -6.06 1.84
C LEU A 53 -2.02 -5.30 3.14
N THR A 54 -1.25 -4.23 3.12
CA THR A 54 -0.92 -3.44 4.33
C THR A 54 -1.88 -2.29 4.59
N TRP A 55 -2.81 -2.01 3.67
CA TRP A 55 -3.70 -0.86 3.73
C TRP A 55 -4.62 -0.89 4.94
N GLY A 56 -5.12 -2.08 5.32
CA GLY A 56 -5.93 -2.23 6.52
C GLY A 56 -5.18 -1.88 7.80
N SER A 57 -3.86 -2.10 7.84
CA SER A 57 -3.01 -1.70 8.96
C SER A 57 -2.85 -0.19 9.05
N TRP A 58 -2.71 0.51 7.91
CA TRP A 58 -2.70 1.97 7.87
C TRP A 58 -4.06 2.56 8.30
N SER A 59 -5.16 2.03 7.77
CA SER A 59 -6.53 2.41 8.18
C SER A 59 -6.76 2.19 9.67
N GLY A 60 -6.30 1.05 10.21
CA GLY A 60 -6.43 0.69 11.62
C GLY A 60 -5.85 1.74 12.56
N LEU A 61 -4.75 2.39 12.17
CA LEU A 61 -4.11 3.45 12.97
C LEU A 61 -4.98 4.71 13.17
N VAL A 62 -6.06 4.88 12.40
CA VAL A 62 -7.01 5.99 12.59
C VAL A 62 -7.80 5.83 13.90
N TRP A 63 -8.13 4.59 14.28
CA TRP A 63 -9.06 4.30 15.38
C TRP A 63 -8.51 3.33 16.44
N ALA A 64 -7.40 2.64 16.19
CA ALA A 64 -6.83 1.66 17.12
C ALA A 64 -6.43 2.28 18.47
N GLN A 65 -6.92 1.70 19.56
CA GLN A 65 -6.71 2.21 20.92
C GLN A 65 -5.68 1.37 21.67
N ASN A 66 -5.74 0.06 21.47
CA ASN A 66 -4.88 -0.89 22.15
C ASN A 66 -3.42 -0.73 21.69
N ARG A 67 -2.49 -0.58 22.65
CA ARG A 67 -1.06 -0.42 22.37
C ARG A 67 -0.45 -1.61 21.64
N LEU A 68 -0.83 -2.84 22.01
CA LEU A 68 -0.33 -4.06 21.37
C LEU A 68 -0.85 -4.17 19.94
N LEU A 69 -2.15 -3.91 19.73
CA LEU A 69 -2.72 -3.96 18.40
C LEU A 69 -2.12 -2.87 17.49
N ARG A 70 -1.94 -1.65 18.03
CA ARG A 70 -1.29 -0.57 17.30
C ARG A 70 0.15 -0.93 16.91
N ALA A 71 0.93 -1.50 17.83
CA ALA A 71 2.28 -1.97 17.52
C ALA A 71 2.26 -3.03 16.41
N SER A 72 1.31 -3.98 16.46
CA SER A 72 1.16 -4.99 15.40
C SER A 72 0.80 -4.38 14.03
N MET A 73 -0.11 -3.41 14.00
CA MET A 73 -0.46 -2.67 12.77
C MET A 73 0.76 -1.92 12.22
N GLN A 74 1.51 -1.25 13.07
CA GLN A 74 2.74 -0.56 12.66
C GLN A 74 3.77 -1.52 12.09
N MET A 75 3.99 -2.68 12.72
CA MET A 75 4.91 -3.68 12.18
C MET A 75 4.47 -4.17 10.79
N MET A 76 3.17 -4.36 10.56
CA MET A 76 2.65 -4.73 9.24
C MET A 76 2.90 -3.65 8.18
N THR A 77 2.92 -2.37 8.54
CA THR A 77 3.23 -1.30 7.58
C THR A 77 4.68 -1.31 7.09
N VAL A 78 5.59 -1.91 7.86
CA VAL A 78 7.03 -2.02 7.53
C VAL A 78 7.31 -3.21 6.60
N LEU A 79 6.40 -4.19 6.55
CA LEU A 79 6.54 -5.43 5.78
C LEU A 79 6.94 -5.23 4.31
N PRO A 80 6.38 -4.27 3.54
CA PRO A 80 6.77 -4.07 2.15
C PRO A 80 8.26 -3.71 2.02
N GLY A 81 8.78 -2.87 2.91
CA GLY A 81 10.20 -2.52 2.93
C GLY A 81 11.09 -3.70 3.28
N LEU A 82 10.67 -4.55 4.22
CA LEU A 82 11.39 -5.79 4.56
C LEU A 82 11.39 -6.80 3.40
N LEU A 83 10.29 -6.90 2.65
CA LEU A 83 10.24 -7.75 1.47
C LEU A 83 11.20 -7.26 0.38
N LEU A 84 11.28 -5.95 0.13
CA LEU A 84 12.26 -5.38 -0.80
C LEU A 84 13.70 -5.68 -0.35
N LEU A 85 13.99 -5.54 0.95
CA LEU A 85 15.31 -5.89 1.51
C LEU A 85 15.62 -7.38 1.38
N GLY A 86 14.66 -8.26 1.66
CA GLY A 86 14.80 -9.70 1.51
C GLY A 86 15.07 -10.10 0.05
N MET A 87 14.35 -9.50 -0.89
CA MET A 87 14.59 -9.70 -2.32
C MET A 87 15.97 -9.20 -2.75
N ALA A 88 16.42 -8.05 -2.23
CA ALA A 88 17.75 -7.53 -2.53
C ALA A 88 18.85 -8.45 -1.98
N ALA A 89 18.71 -8.92 -0.73
CA ALA A 89 19.64 -9.86 -0.11
C ALA A 89 19.71 -11.20 -0.86
N ALA A 90 18.55 -11.74 -1.27
CA ALA A 90 18.49 -12.92 -2.11
C ALA A 90 19.17 -12.69 -3.48
N GLY A 91 18.95 -11.54 -4.10
CA GLY A 91 19.61 -11.15 -5.35
C GLY A 91 21.13 -11.07 -5.21
N PHE A 92 21.64 -10.48 -4.13
CA PHE A 92 23.08 -10.47 -3.83
C PHE A 92 23.65 -11.87 -3.61
N TYR A 93 22.92 -12.75 -2.94
CA TYR A 93 23.34 -14.13 -2.67
C TYR A 93 23.41 -14.99 -3.94
N VAL A 94 22.40 -14.88 -4.81
CA VAL A 94 22.32 -15.65 -6.07
C VAL A 94 23.32 -15.12 -7.11
N GLY A 95 23.73 -13.85 -7.02
CA GLY A 95 24.72 -13.23 -7.90
C GLY A 95 24.24 -13.04 -9.35
N GLN A 96 22.95 -13.20 -9.61
CA GLN A 96 22.35 -12.99 -10.93
C GLN A 96 21.83 -11.56 -11.07
N GLY A 97 21.95 -10.96 -12.26
CA GLY A 97 21.49 -9.60 -12.53
C GLY A 97 22.53 -8.51 -12.21
N ALA A 98 22.23 -7.28 -12.61
CA ALA A 98 23.17 -6.17 -12.43
C ALA A 98 23.25 -5.77 -10.94
N PHE A 99 24.47 -5.70 -10.39
CA PHE A 99 24.72 -5.31 -8.99
C PHE A 99 24.00 -4.02 -8.58
N ILE A 100 23.93 -3.05 -9.49
CA ILE A 100 23.24 -1.77 -9.26
C ILE A 100 21.73 -1.93 -9.01
N LEU A 101 21.07 -2.96 -9.57
CA LEU A 101 19.66 -3.25 -9.32
C LEU A 101 19.45 -3.67 -7.87
N TRP A 102 20.33 -4.54 -7.35
CA TRP A 102 20.24 -5.04 -5.98
C TRP A 102 20.55 -3.95 -4.96
N VAL A 103 21.55 -3.11 -5.23
CA VAL A 103 21.83 -1.93 -4.40
C VAL A 103 20.64 -0.97 -4.41
N GLY A 104 20.06 -0.70 -5.59
CA GLY A 104 18.88 0.14 -5.73
C GLY A 104 17.67 -0.40 -4.96
N LEU A 105 17.43 -1.71 -5.04
CA LEU A 105 16.36 -2.40 -4.33
C LEU A 105 16.56 -2.36 -2.81
N ALA A 106 17.81 -2.59 -2.36
CA ALA A 106 18.16 -2.49 -0.94
C ALA A 106 17.96 -1.07 -0.42
N ALA A 107 18.46 -0.05 -1.12
CA ALA A 107 18.26 1.35 -0.75
C ALA A 107 16.78 1.72 -0.70
N THR A 108 15.98 1.26 -1.67
CA THR A 108 14.53 1.46 -1.69
C THR A 108 13.83 0.76 -0.53
N GLY A 109 14.26 -0.47 -0.21
CA GLY A 109 13.77 -1.21 0.95
C GLY A 109 14.06 -0.50 2.27
N VAL A 110 15.31 -0.05 2.50
CA VAL A 110 15.69 0.75 3.67
C VAL A 110 14.85 2.03 3.76
N GLY A 111 14.73 2.76 2.65
CA GLY A 111 13.93 3.99 2.58
C GLY A 111 12.46 3.74 2.90
N THR A 112 11.89 2.63 2.44
CA THR A 112 10.50 2.25 2.70
C THR A 112 10.28 1.88 4.17
N VAL A 113 11.20 1.12 4.77
CA VAL A 113 11.18 0.81 6.21
C VAL A 113 11.24 2.10 7.02
N ALA A 114 12.21 2.97 6.73
CA ALA A 114 12.39 4.24 7.43
C ALA A 114 11.15 5.15 7.30
N ALA A 115 10.63 5.31 6.08
CA ALA A 115 9.41 6.09 5.83
C ALA A 115 8.22 5.52 6.59
N SER A 116 8.02 4.20 6.58
CA SER A 116 6.94 3.53 7.31
C SER A 116 7.03 3.82 8.81
N PHE A 117 8.22 3.69 9.40
CA PHE A 117 8.44 4.00 10.82
C PHE A 117 8.18 5.48 11.16
N MET A 118 8.72 6.41 10.36
CA MET A 118 8.54 7.85 10.59
C MET A 118 7.07 8.26 10.48
N LEU A 119 6.38 7.78 9.45
CA LEU A 119 4.97 8.06 9.21
C LEU A 119 4.09 7.40 10.27
N ALA A 120 4.35 6.14 10.61
CA ALA A 120 3.63 5.43 11.66
C ALA A 120 3.81 6.10 13.04
N ARG A 121 5.01 6.61 13.37
CA ARG A 121 5.27 7.33 14.62
C ARG A 121 4.48 8.63 14.71
N ASN A 122 4.46 9.43 13.64
CA ASN A 122 3.68 10.66 13.58
C ASN A 122 2.17 10.38 13.71
N VAL A 123 1.72 9.25 13.19
CA VAL A 123 0.33 8.79 13.33
C VAL A 123 0.04 8.25 14.75
N ALA A 124 1.03 7.68 15.45
CA ALA A 124 0.84 7.04 16.76
C ALA A 124 0.67 8.00 17.95
N MET A 125 1.22 9.21 17.87
CA MET A 125 1.40 10.12 19.01
C MET A 125 0.12 10.82 19.50
N THR A 126 -1.01 10.70 18.79
CA THR A 126 -2.24 11.44 19.10
C THR A 126 -3.31 10.51 19.66
N ALA A 127 -3.84 10.89 20.82
CA ALA A 127 -4.77 10.11 21.62
C ALA A 127 -6.14 9.85 20.93
N VAL A 128 -6.80 8.86 21.48
CA VAL A 128 -7.89 8.07 20.93
C VAL A 128 -9.23 8.63 21.39
N CYS A 129 -10.14 8.91 20.47
CA CYS A 129 -11.53 9.27 20.76
C CYS A 129 -12.44 8.17 20.18
N THR A 130 -13.48 7.77 20.91
CA THR A 130 -14.42 6.68 20.57
C THR A 130 -15.50 7.12 19.59
N SER A 131 -15.28 8.18 18.81
CA SER A 131 -16.33 8.75 17.97
C SER A 131 -16.65 7.84 16.76
N PRO A 132 -17.94 7.64 16.42
CA PRO A 132 -18.36 6.92 15.20
C PRO A 132 -17.70 7.46 13.93
N ARG A 133 -17.38 8.76 13.91
CA ARG A 133 -16.70 9.43 12.80
C ARG A 133 -15.30 8.85 12.52
N ARG A 134 -14.52 8.49 13.54
CA ARG A 134 -13.18 7.89 13.33
C ARG A 134 -13.26 6.51 12.69
N PHE A 135 -14.25 5.69 13.07
CA PHE A 135 -14.50 4.41 12.43
C PHE A 135 -14.93 4.58 10.97
N PHE A 136 -15.84 5.52 10.70
CA PHE A 136 -16.25 5.85 9.33
C PHE A 136 -15.06 6.35 8.49
N SER A 137 -14.24 7.25 9.02
CA SER A 137 -13.05 7.74 8.30
C SER A 137 -12.06 6.63 8.00
N GLY A 138 -11.80 5.72 8.96
CA GLY A 138 -10.89 4.60 8.75
C GLY A 138 -11.44 3.52 7.82
N LEU A 139 -12.73 3.17 7.90
CA LEU A 139 -13.29 2.05 7.14
C LEU A 139 -13.84 2.45 5.77
N ALA A 140 -14.42 3.64 5.65
CA ALA A 140 -15.08 4.09 4.42
C ALA A 140 -14.23 5.10 3.64
N LEU A 141 -13.76 6.17 4.29
CA LEU A 141 -13.03 7.24 3.58
C LEU A 141 -11.60 6.81 3.19
N PHE A 142 -10.91 6.09 4.06
CA PHE A 142 -9.53 5.69 3.80
C PHE A 142 -9.38 4.85 2.52
N PRO A 143 -10.16 3.76 2.28
CA PRO A 143 -10.00 2.99 1.05
C PRO A 143 -10.26 3.83 -0.19
N LEU A 144 -11.18 4.80 -0.13
CA LEU A 144 -11.47 5.71 -1.25
C LEU A 144 -10.28 6.63 -1.54
N PHE A 145 -9.72 7.28 -0.52
CA PHE A 145 -8.56 8.15 -0.70
C PHE A 145 -7.32 7.37 -1.16
N ALA A 146 -7.05 6.23 -0.54
CA ALA A 146 -5.92 5.39 -0.92
C ALA A 146 -6.07 4.86 -2.35
N THR A 147 -7.25 4.35 -2.71
CA THR A 147 -7.53 3.87 -4.08
C THR A 147 -7.38 4.98 -5.11
N SER A 148 -7.91 6.18 -4.82
CA SER A 148 -7.82 7.33 -5.73
C SER A 148 -6.37 7.79 -5.92
N GLY A 149 -5.60 7.92 -4.83
CA GLY A 149 -4.19 8.28 -4.88
C GLY A 149 -3.35 7.25 -5.63
N SER A 150 -3.61 5.96 -5.40
CA SER A 150 -2.93 4.87 -6.09
C SER A 150 -3.30 4.77 -7.56
N GLY A 151 -4.55 5.12 -7.92
CA GLY A 151 -4.98 5.27 -9.31
C GLY A 151 -4.16 6.32 -10.05
N LEU A 152 -3.88 7.47 -9.43
CA LEU A 152 -3.01 8.49 -10.02
C LEU A 152 -1.58 7.98 -10.23
N VAL A 153 -1.01 7.28 -9.25
CA VAL A 153 0.32 6.68 -9.39
C VAL A 153 0.34 5.63 -10.51
N TYR A 154 -0.69 4.80 -10.61
CA TYR A 154 -0.84 3.86 -11.71
C TYR A 154 -0.90 4.56 -13.07
N LEU A 155 -1.70 5.64 -13.20
CA LEU A 155 -1.80 6.41 -14.45
C LEU A 155 -0.46 7.00 -14.86
N LEU A 156 0.29 7.57 -13.91
CA LEU A 156 1.63 8.11 -14.16
C LEU A 156 2.59 6.99 -14.56
N TRP A 157 2.64 5.90 -13.80
CA TRP A 157 3.47 4.74 -14.11
C TRP A 157 3.17 4.19 -15.51
N TYR A 158 1.90 3.99 -15.84
CA TYR A 158 1.47 3.47 -17.14
C TYR A 158 1.86 4.39 -18.30
N SER A 159 1.77 5.71 -18.08
CA SER A 159 2.16 6.73 -19.06
C SER A 159 3.68 6.77 -19.27
N PHE A 160 4.47 6.75 -18.19
CA PHE A 160 5.93 6.80 -18.25
C PHE A 160 6.54 5.52 -18.82
N VAL A 161 5.96 4.37 -18.51
CA VAL A 161 6.45 3.06 -18.96
C VAL A 161 6.00 2.73 -20.39
N SER A 162 5.35 3.66 -21.10
CA SER A 162 4.95 3.51 -22.50
C SER A 162 4.13 2.25 -22.76
N LYS A 163 3.07 2.03 -21.96
CA LYS A 163 2.16 0.89 -22.08
C LYS A 163 2.90 -0.47 -22.01
N PRO A 164 3.31 -0.92 -20.82
CA PRO A 164 4.12 -2.14 -20.62
C PRO A 164 3.52 -3.42 -21.20
N PHE A 165 2.20 -3.44 -21.43
CA PHE A 165 1.49 -4.58 -22.02
C PHE A 165 1.38 -4.53 -23.55
N SER A 166 1.99 -3.53 -24.20
CA SER A 166 2.09 -3.37 -25.66
C SER A 166 3.50 -3.06 -26.14
N SER A 167 4.45 -2.76 -25.24
CA SER A 167 5.86 -2.56 -25.57
C SER A 167 6.62 -3.89 -25.59
N ASP A 168 7.73 -3.90 -26.34
CA ASP A 168 8.64 -5.05 -26.49
C ASP A 168 9.09 -5.55 -25.12
N TRP A 169 8.98 -6.86 -24.86
CA TRP A 169 9.20 -7.48 -23.54
C TRP A 169 10.58 -7.18 -22.94
N ARG A 170 11.54 -6.83 -23.80
CA ARG A 170 12.89 -6.40 -23.44
C ARG A 170 12.90 -5.09 -22.64
N ALA A 171 11.93 -4.21 -22.83
CA ALA A 171 11.81 -2.95 -22.09
C ALA A 171 11.56 -3.17 -20.58
N ILE A 172 11.00 -4.32 -20.21
CA ILE A 172 10.81 -4.76 -18.81
C ILE A 172 12.16 -4.95 -18.11
N PHE A 173 13.22 -5.27 -18.86
CA PHE A 173 14.58 -5.46 -18.33
C PHE A 173 15.41 -4.17 -18.30
N SER A 174 14.81 -3.01 -18.61
CA SER A 174 15.52 -1.74 -18.50
C SER A 174 15.66 -1.27 -17.05
N LEU A 175 16.80 -0.65 -16.73
CA LEU A 175 17.04 -0.05 -15.41
C LEU A 175 15.95 0.97 -15.04
N SER A 176 15.54 1.79 -16.00
CA SER A 176 14.48 2.79 -15.81
C SER A 176 13.14 2.16 -15.44
N PHE A 177 12.75 1.08 -16.12
CA PHE A 177 11.53 0.33 -15.80
C PHE A 177 11.57 -0.17 -14.35
N PHE A 178 12.70 -0.75 -13.95
CA PHE A 178 12.88 -1.29 -12.60
C PHE A 178 12.73 -0.21 -11.53
N PHE A 179 13.43 0.92 -11.66
CA PHE A 179 13.38 1.99 -10.66
C PHE A 179 12.01 2.68 -10.60
N ILE A 180 11.39 2.97 -11.75
CA ILE A 180 10.07 3.59 -11.82
C ILE A 180 9.01 2.66 -11.21
N THR A 181 9.07 1.36 -11.52
CA THR A 181 8.13 0.38 -10.97
C THR A 181 8.31 0.19 -9.48
N THR A 182 9.55 0.09 -9.00
CA THR A 182 9.84 -0.03 -7.56
C THR A 182 9.36 1.22 -6.80
N MET A 183 9.58 2.41 -7.36
CA MET A 183 9.06 3.66 -6.79
C MET A 183 7.53 3.67 -6.74
N ALA A 184 6.84 3.25 -7.81
CA ALA A 184 5.40 3.17 -7.86
C ALA A 184 4.84 2.19 -6.80
N ILE A 185 5.50 1.04 -6.62
CA ILE A 185 5.19 0.05 -5.58
C ILE A 185 5.24 0.71 -4.20
N VAL A 186 6.35 1.40 -3.86
CA VAL A 186 6.52 2.07 -2.56
C VAL A 186 5.48 3.16 -2.34
N LEU A 187 5.17 3.94 -3.37
CA LEU A 187 4.14 4.98 -3.30
C LEU A 187 2.77 4.37 -2.94
N VAL A 188 2.40 3.28 -3.60
CA VAL A 188 1.10 2.60 -3.45
C VAL A 188 1.01 1.82 -2.13
N SER A 189 2.08 1.15 -1.70
CA SER A 189 2.06 0.30 -0.50
C SER A 189 2.24 1.07 0.81
N THR A 190 2.86 2.25 0.76
CA THR A 190 3.36 2.94 1.97
C THR A 190 2.97 4.41 2.02
N ILE A 191 3.39 5.21 1.04
CA ILE A 191 3.27 6.68 1.12
C ILE A 191 1.81 7.12 1.00
N ILE A 192 1.08 6.64 -0.01
CA ILE A 192 -0.33 6.98 -0.21
C ILE A 192 -1.19 6.53 0.97
N PRO A 193 -1.10 5.28 1.46
CA PRO A 193 -1.80 4.86 2.67
C PRO A 193 -1.49 5.72 3.89
N ALA A 194 -0.23 6.10 4.10
CA ALA A 194 0.14 6.98 5.21
C ALA A 194 -0.52 8.37 5.09
N ILE A 195 -0.49 8.98 3.90
CA ILE A 195 -1.15 10.27 3.65
C ILE A 195 -2.67 10.15 3.84
N ALA A 196 -3.29 9.12 3.28
CA ALA A 196 -4.71 8.84 3.44
C ALA A 196 -5.09 8.70 4.92
N THR A 197 -4.25 8.03 5.71
CA THR A 197 -4.41 7.91 7.17
C THR A 197 -4.38 9.27 7.85
N VAL A 198 -3.41 10.12 7.52
CA VAL A 198 -3.29 11.47 8.09
C VAL A 198 -4.52 12.32 7.74
N VAL A 199 -4.97 12.29 6.49
CA VAL A 199 -6.17 13.00 6.03
C VAL A 199 -7.41 12.52 6.77
N CYS A 200 -7.62 11.20 6.85
CA CYS A 200 -8.75 10.61 7.57
C CYS A 200 -8.78 11.00 9.05
N ARG A 201 -7.61 11.10 9.69
CA ARG A 201 -7.50 11.55 11.08
C ARG A 201 -7.84 13.02 11.24
N ARG A 202 -7.38 13.89 10.33
CA ARG A 202 -7.73 15.32 10.34
C ARG A 202 -9.24 15.53 10.19
N ILE A 203 -9.86 14.84 9.22
CA ILE A 203 -11.31 14.88 9.02
C ILE A 203 -12.05 14.41 10.27
N ALA A 204 -11.56 13.33 10.89
CA ALA A 204 -12.19 12.80 12.10
C ALA A 204 -11.97 13.65 13.36
N ALA A 205 -11.06 14.63 13.32
CA ALA A 205 -10.78 15.55 14.43
C ALA A 205 -11.50 16.91 14.31
N GLN A 206 -12.10 17.24 13.15
CA GLN A 206 -12.55 18.60 12.82
C GLN A 206 -13.82 19.12 13.54
N ARG A 207 -14.32 18.49 14.59
CA ARG A 207 -15.56 18.93 15.28
C ARG A 207 -15.67 18.51 16.76
N ASP A 208 -14.52 18.28 17.41
CA ASP A 208 -14.42 18.32 18.88
C ASP A 208 -13.89 19.71 19.26
#